data_AF-A0A7V0IYH6-F1
#
_entry.id   AF-A0A7V0IYH6-F1
#
_cell.length_a   1.000
_cell.length_b   1.000
_cell.length_c   1.000
_cell.angle_alpha   90.00
_cell.angle_beta   90.00
_cell.angle_gamma   90.00
#
_symmetry.space_group_name_H-M   'P 1'
#
loop_
_entity.id
_entity.type
_entity.pdbx_description
1 polymer ?
#
loop_
_entity_poly.entity_id
_entity_poly.type
_entity_poly.pdbx_seq_one_letter_code
_entity_poly.pdbx_strand_id
1 'polypeptide(L)'
;MAKIRFLVALSALLLFLHACNNSEGNQEETVFKRAPEIAEIKPQRPVKIKLKRNAKGNYSWELSGDDAKKIIEADKKLRGSIEKRD
;
A
#
# COMPACT_ATOMS: atom_id res chain seq x y z
N MET A 1 -44.31 40.00 -47.74
CA MET A 1 -44.00 38.59 -47.38
C MET A 1 -42.53 38.35 -47.05
N ALA A 2 -41.56 38.90 -47.80
CA ALA A 2 -40.13 38.75 -47.50
C ALA A 2 -39.70 39.32 -46.12
N LYS A 3 -40.26 40.46 -45.70
CA LYS A 3 -39.97 41.09 -44.39
C LYS A 3 -40.41 40.25 -43.20
N ILE A 4 -41.54 39.55 -43.31
CA ILE A 4 -42.06 38.65 -42.26
C ILE A 4 -41.20 37.39 -42.19
N ARG A 5 -40.81 36.82 -43.34
CA ARG A 5 -39.87 35.68 -43.39
C ARG A 5 -38.50 36.04 -42.82
N PHE A 6 -38.03 37.27 -43.05
CA PHE A 6 -36.78 37.77 -42.49
C PHE A 6 -36.86 37.95 -40.96
N LEU A 7 -37.97 38.50 -40.46
CA LEU A 7 -38.22 38.63 -39.01
C LEU A 7 -38.27 37.27 -38.30
N VAL A 8 -38.93 36.27 -38.90
CA VAL A 8 -39.00 34.90 -38.35
C VAL A 8 -37.63 34.21 -38.37
N ALA A 9 -36.85 34.41 -39.43
CA ALA A 9 -35.48 33.88 -39.51
C ALA A 9 -34.56 34.52 -38.45
N LEU A 10 -34.67 35.83 -38.25
CA LEU A 10 -33.88 36.56 -37.25
C LEU A 10 -34.25 36.14 -35.81
N SER A 11 -35.54 35.95 -35.52
CA SER A 11 -35.97 35.47 -34.20
C SER A 11 -35.50 34.05 -33.92
N ALA A 12 -35.52 33.17 -34.92
CA ALA A 12 -35.02 31.80 -34.77
C ALA A 12 -33.51 31.78 -34.48
N LEU A 13 -32.72 32.62 -35.16
CA LEU A 13 -31.28 32.74 -34.95
C LEU A 13 -30.94 33.16 -33.51
N LEU A 14 -31.69 34.10 -32.95
CA LEU A 14 -31.49 34.59 -31.58
C LEU A 14 -31.77 33.51 -30.52
N LEU A 15 -32.73 32.61 -30.78
CA LEU A 15 -33.02 31.47 -29.90
C LEU A 15 -31.91 30.42 -29.94
N PHE A 16 -31.31 30.16 -31.10
CA PHE A 16 -30.17 29.24 -31.22
C PHE A 16 -28.93 29.76 -30.47
N LEU A 17 -28.68 31.07 -30.50
CA LEU A 17 -27.55 31.67 -29.78
C LEU A 17 -27.72 31.59 -28.26
N HIS A 18 -28.95 31.67 -27.73
CA HIS A 18 -29.23 31.48 -26.30
C HIS A 18 -29.02 30.02 -25.83
N ALA A 19 -29.25 29.03 -26.70
CA ALA A 19 -29.05 27.62 -26.35
C ALA A 19 -27.58 27.22 -26.23
N CYS A 20 -26.66 27.96 -26.86
CA CYS A 20 -25.22 27.68 -26.81
C CYS A 20 -24.49 28.31 -25.61
N ASN A 21 -25.14 29.15 -24.80
CA ASN A 21 -24.46 29.90 -23.72
C ASN A 21 -24.46 29.20 -22.35
N ASN A 22 -25.03 28.00 -22.23
CA ASN A 22 -25.19 27.31 -20.94
C ASN A 22 -24.26 26.10 -20.78
N SER A 23 -22.98 26.28 -21.11
CA SER A 23 -21.93 25.33 -20.71
C SER A 23 -21.15 25.92 -19.54
N GLU A 24 -21.82 26.14 -18.41
CA GLU A 24 -21.15 26.17 -17.12
C GLU A 24 -20.73 24.72 -16.81
N GLY A 25 -19.59 24.33 -17.37
CA GLY A 25 -18.91 23.11 -16.97
C GLY A 25 -18.54 23.30 -15.51
N ASN A 26 -19.29 22.65 -14.62
CA ASN A 26 -18.96 22.51 -13.21
C ASN A 26 -17.59 21.82 -13.13
N GLN A 27 -16.53 22.61 -13.11
CA GLN A 27 -15.18 22.13 -12.83
C GLN A 27 -15.13 21.82 -11.34
N GLU A 28 -15.68 20.67 -10.97
CA GLU A 28 -15.37 20.07 -9.68
C GLU A 28 -13.87 19.78 -9.70
N GLU A 29 -13.10 20.65 -9.06
CA GLU A 29 -11.69 20.45 -8.79
C GLU A 29 -11.54 19.13 -8.06
N THR A 30 -11.10 18.10 -8.77
CA THR A 30 -10.81 16.79 -8.19
C THR A 30 -9.61 16.96 -7.26
N VAL A 31 -9.87 17.22 -5.98
CA VAL A 31 -8.85 17.26 -4.94
C VAL A 31 -8.28 15.85 -4.81
N PHE A 32 -7.18 15.59 -5.51
CA PHE A 32 -6.42 14.36 -5.42
C PHE A 32 -5.80 14.29 -4.02
N LYS A 33 -6.51 13.69 -3.08
CA LYS A 33 -6.00 13.40 -1.73
C LYS A 33 -4.83 12.43 -1.90
N ARG A 34 -3.60 12.94 -1.79
CA ARG A 34 -2.40 12.10 -1.76
C ARG A 34 -2.53 11.12 -0.61
N ALA A 35 -2.65 9.84 -0.94
CA ALA A 35 -2.64 8.77 0.05
C ALA A 35 -1.32 8.86 0.85
N PRO A 36 -1.37 8.71 2.18
CA PRO A 36 -0.15 8.74 2.98
C PRO A 36 0.79 7.64 2.48
N GLU A 37 2.05 8.01 2.25
CA GLU A 37 3.09 7.09 1.83
C GLU A 37 3.16 5.95 2.84
N ILE A 38 2.78 4.74 2.41
CA ILE A 38 2.81 3.56 3.25
C ILE A 38 4.28 3.28 3.54
N ALA A 39 4.72 3.60 4.75
CA ALA A 39 6.07 3.27 5.18
C ALA A 39 6.24 1.75 5.15
N GLU A 40 7.06 1.24 4.23
CA GLU A 40 7.38 -0.18 4.13
C GLU A 40 8.20 -0.61 5.35
N ILE A 41 7.52 -1.09 6.38
CA ILE A 41 8.19 -1.71 7.52
C ILE A 41 8.67 -3.08 7.07
N LYS A 42 9.98 -3.21 6.80
CA LYS A 42 10.58 -4.50 6.46
C LYS A 42 10.40 -5.48 7.63
N PRO A 43 9.77 -6.64 7.43
CA PRO A 43 9.61 -7.62 8.50
C PRO A 43 10.97 -8.15 8.96
N GLN A 44 11.18 -8.21 10.28
CA GLN A 44 12.39 -8.79 10.86
C GLN A 44 12.42 -10.30 10.63
N ARG A 45 13.56 -10.85 10.20
CA ARG A 45 13.69 -12.31 10.03
C ARG A 45 13.66 -13.01 11.39
N PRO A 46 12.95 -14.14 11.51
CA PRO A 46 12.88 -14.90 12.76
C PRO A 46 14.22 -15.57 13.07
N VAL A 47 14.38 -15.99 14.33
CA VAL A 47 15.54 -16.78 14.76
C VAL A 47 15.47 -18.18 14.13
N LYS A 48 16.51 -18.56 13.40
CA LYS A 48 16.69 -19.89 12.81
C LYS A 48 17.63 -20.72 13.66
N ILE A 49 17.27 -21.98 13.89
CA ILE A 49 18.05 -22.95 14.65
C ILE A 49 18.51 -24.03 13.67
N LYS A 50 19.83 -24.22 13.55
CA LYS A 50 20.42 -25.29 12.74
C LYS A 50 21.09 -26.31 13.65
N LEU A 51 20.47 -27.48 13.78
CA LEU A 51 21.04 -28.59 14.55
C LEU A 51 22.14 -29.27 13.72
N LYS A 52 23.26 -29.58 14.37
CA LYS A 52 24.40 -30.30 13.82
C LYS A 52 24.70 -31.49 14.71
N ARG A 53 25.02 -32.63 14.10
CA ARG A 53 25.51 -33.82 14.79
C ARG A 53 26.93 -34.10 14.35
N ASN A 54 27.83 -34.30 15.29
CA ASN A 54 29.21 -34.67 14.96
C ASN A 54 29.36 -36.20 14.81
N ALA A 55 30.50 -36.65 14.28
CA ALA A 55 30.80 -38.08 14.10
C ALA A 55 30.86 -38.87 15.42
N LYS A 56 31.11 -38.19 16.56
CA LYS A 56 31.08 -38.78 17.91
C LYS A 56 29.65 -38.93 18.44
N GLY A 57 28.64 -38.51 17.69
CA GLY A 57 27.23 -38.60 18.06
C GLY A 57 26.68 -37.42 18.88
N ASN A 58 27.52 -36.45 19.25
CA ASN A 58 27.10 -35.28 20.02
C ASN A 58 26.34 -34.29 19.14
N TYR A 59 25.37 -33.61 19.75
CA TYR A 59 24.59 -32.57 19.12
C TYR A 59 25.12 -31.17 19.49
N SER A 60 25.10 -30.27 18.52
CA SER A 60 25.29 -28.82 18.70
C SER A 60 24.29 -28.06 17.84
N TRP A 61 24.06 -26.79 18.14
CA TRP A 61 23.20 -25.94 17.31
C TRP A 61 23.87 -24.61 16.99
N GLU A 62 23.46 -24.03 15.87
CA GLU A 62 23.82 -22.69 15.43
C GLU A 62 22.55 -21.84 15.34
N LEU A 63 22.61 -20.61 15.87
CA LEU A 63 21.50 -19.65 15.89
C LEU A 63 21.81 -18.48 14.96
N SER A 64 20.84 -18.09 14.14
CA SER A 64 20.94 -16.91 13.26
C SER A 64 19.63 -16.12 13.27
N GLY A 65 19.71 -14.80 13.11
CA GLY A 65 18.55 -13.91 13.10
C GLY A 65 18.97 -12.44 13.02
N ASP A 66 18.02 -11.55 12.79
CA ASP A 66 18.30 -10.11 12.66
C ASP A 66 18.43 -9.41 14.04
N ASP A 67 17.86 -9.98 15.11
CA ASP A 67 17.84 -9.40 16.46
C ASP A 67 18.67 -10.25 17.44
N ALA A 68 19.79 -9.70 17.91
CA ALA A 68 20.69 -10.36 18.85
C ALA A 68 20.02 -10.73 20.18
N LYS A 69 19.09 -9.91 20.68
CA LYS A 69 18.39 -10.16 21.95
C LYS A 69 17.53 -11.41 21.85
N LYS A 70 16.83 -11.58 20.72
CA LYS A 70 16.02 -12.78 20.44
C LYS A 70 16.88 -14.03 20.29
N ILE A 71 18.07 -13.91 19.68
CA ILE A 71 19.02 -15.03 19.57
C ILE A 71 19.48 -15.49 20.96
N ILE A 72 19.88 -14.55 21.84
CA ILE A 72 20.32 -14.86 23.20
C ILE A 72 19.20 -15.53 24.01
N GLU A 73 17.97 -15.01 23.90
CA GLU A 73 16.81 -15.60 24.57
C GLU A 73 16.52 -17.03 24.09
N ALA A 74 16.63 -17.27 22.78
CA ALA A 74 16.47 -18.60 22.20
C ALA A 74 17.55 -19.58 22.70
N ASP A 75 18.82 -19.15 22.79
CA ASP A 75 19.90 -19.99 23.32
C ASP A 75 19.65 -20.37 24.80
N LYS A 76 19.23 -19.40 25.61
CA LYS A 76 18.90 -19.64 27.03
C LYS A 76 17.77 -20.66 27.17
N LYS A 77 16.72 -20.56 26.33
CA LYS A 77 15.60 -21.52 26.31
C LYS A 77 16.06 -22.92 25.89
N LEU A 78 16.91 -23.02 24.86
CA LEU A 78 17.44 -24.30 24.38
C LEU A 78 18.27 -25.00 25.47
N ARG A 79 19.22 -24.30 26.09
CA ARG A 79 20.03 -24.84 27.18
C ARG A 79 19.19 -25.30 28.36
N GLY A 80 18.25 -24.45 28.80
CA GLY A 80 17.35 -24.80 29.90
C GLY A 80 16.46 -26.00 29.60
N SER A 81 16.10 -26.26 28.34
CA SER A 81 15.30 -27.45 27.96
C SER A 81 16.08 -28.77 27.98
N ILE A 82 17.41 -28.70 27.96
CA ILE A 82 18.30 -29.86 28.01
C ILE A 82 18.67 -30.15 29.47
N GLU A 83 18.99 -29.11 30.24
CA GLU A 83 19.32 -29.23 31.67
C GLU A 83 18.16 -29.77 32.52
N LYS A 84 16.91 -29.52 32.12
CA LYS A 84 15.73 -29.97 32.86
C LYS A 84 15.35 -31.44 32.63
N ARG A 85 16.13 -32.17 31.84
CA ARG A 85 15.83 -33.55 31.41
C ARG A 85 16.71 -34.62 32.08
N ASP A 86 17.53 -34.20 33.04
CA ASP A 86 18.29 -35.05 33.98
C ASP A 86 17.68 -34.94 35.38
#